data_AF-A0A4R9GJ93-F1
#
_entry.id   AF-A0A4R9GJ93-F1
#
_cell.length_a   1.000
_cell.length_b   1.000
_cell.length_c   1.000
_cell.angle_alpha   90.00
_cell.angle_beta   90.00
_cell.angle_gamma   90.00
#
_symmetry.space_group_name_H-M   'P 1'
#
loop_
_entity.id
_entity.type
_entity.pdbx_description
1 polymer ?
#
loop_
_entity_poly.entity_id
_entity_poly.type
_entity_poly.pdbx_seq_one_letter_code
_entity_poly.pdbx_strand_id
1 'polypeptide(L)'
;MKQFFGTSAIAFVLLALCSLSAQPAPPDDSRNPCAADRQTYCKNIPHGPELHDCMHANESKFSAACKSHLSEMKAKHDAVKQACSADEQKFCSNTGHGHGGPMGCLRSHESELSAACKAALPPPPTRR
;
A
#
# COMPACT_ATOMS: atom_id res chain seq x y z
N MET A 1 -59.10 -9.20 29.84
CA MET A 1 -60.25 -8.34 30.21
C MET A 1 -60.26 -7.12 29.29
N LYS A 2 -61.45 -6.55 29.07
CA LYS A 2 -61.83 -5.54 28.06
C LYS A 2 -60.81 -4.37 27.94
N GLN A 3 -60.29 -4.06 26.76
CA GLN A 3 -60.86 -3.15 25.73
C GLN A 3 -61.04 -1.71 26.24
N PHE A 4 -60.27 -0.76 25.70
CA PHE A 4 -60.69 0.64 25.59
C PHE A 4 -60.45 1.14 24.17
N PHE A 5 -61.58 1.41 23.53
CA PHE A 5 -61.74 2.11 22.27
C PHE A 5 -61.09 3.50 22.32
N GLY A 6 -60.45 3.90 21.23
CA GLY A 6 -59.91 5.25 21.08
C GLY A 6 -59.48 5.52 19.66
N THR A 7 -60.47 5.61 18.77
CA THR A 7 -60.37 6.13 17.41
C THR A 7 -59.55 7.42 17.34
N SER A 8 -58.60 7.51 16.42
CA SER A 8 -58.64 8.45 15.28
C SER A 8 -57.23 8.69 14.77
N ALA A 9 -57.08 8.61 13.45
CA ALA A 9 -55.87 8.91 12.72
C ALA A 9 -55.38 10.33 13.04
N ILE A 10 -54.22 10.46 13.67
CA ILE A 10 -53.45 11.70 13.70
C ILE A 10 -52.02 11.36 13.30
N ALA A 11 -51.74 11.57 12.03
CA ALA A 11 -50.40 11.64 11.48
C ALA A 11 -49.68 12.83 12.13
N PHE A 12 -48.74 12.57 13.02
CA PHE A 12 -47.68 13.52 13.40
C PHE A 12 -46.34 12.79 13.38
N VAL A 13 -45.70 12.94 12.23
CA VAL A 13 -44.24 12.93 12.05
C VAL A 13 -43.61 13.75 13.18
N LEU A 14 -42.67 13.18 13.95
CA LEU A 14 -41.55 13.87 14.63
C LEU A 14 -40.63 12.86 15.39
N LEU A 15 -39.59 12.41 14.66
CA LEU A 15 -38.16 12.36 15.04
C LEU A 15 -37.74 12.15 16.51
N ALA A 16 -37.23 10.95 16.83
CA ALA A 16 -36.19 10.60 17.84
C ALA A 16 -36.35 9.10 18.19
N LEU A 17 -35.38 8.17 18.20
CA LEU A 17 -33.93 8.24 18.40
C LEU A 17 -33.21 7.23 17.48
N CYS A 18 -32.39 7.74 16.55
CA CYS A 18 -31.31 6.97 15.94
C CYS A 18 -30.12 7.02 16.89
N SER A 19 -29.80 5.91 17.57
CA SER A 19 -28.49 5.72 18.21
C SER A 19 -27.68 4.72 17.39
N LEU A 20 -27.45 5.07 16.12
CA LEU A 20 -26.36 4.47 15.35
C LEU A 20 -25.10 5.22 15.76
N SER A 21 -24.30 4.61 16.63
CA SER A 21 -22.99 5.15 17.02
C SER A 21 -22.12 5.24 15.77
N ALA A 22 -21.99 6.45 15.23
CA ALA A 22 -20.89 6.80 14.34
C ALA A 22 -19.62 6.74 15.19
N GLN A 23 -19.00 5.55 15.26
CA GLN A 23 -17.61 5.49 15.68
C GLN A 23 -16.81 6.32 14.65
N PRO A 24 -15.88 7.18 15.10
CA PRO A 24 -14.92 7.75 14.18
C PRO A 24 -14.20 6.57 13.52
N ALA A 25 -14.30 6.49 12.18
CA ALA A 25 -13.51 5.52 11.44
C ALA A 25 -12.03 5.71 11.85
N PRO A 26 -11.29 4.62 12.11
CA PRO A 26 -9.85 4.75 12.33
C PRO A 26 -9.22 5.51 11.16
N PRO A 27 -8.12 6.27 11.38
CA PRO A 27 -7.43 6.95 10.30
C PRO A 27 -7.22 5.98 9.13
N ASP A 28 -7.56 6.44 7.93
CA ASP A 28 -7.49 5.65 6.71
C ASP A 28 -6.03 5.33 6.36
N ASP A 29 -5.50 4.28 6.98
CA ASP A 29 -4.16 3.73 6.78
C ASP A 29 -4.00 3.05 5.40
N SER A 30 -5.03 3.08 4.55
CA SER A 30 -5.02 2.48 3.21
C SER A 30 -3.93 3.05 2.30
N ARG A 31 -3.40 4.24 2.60
CA ARG A 31 -2.33 4.86 1.82
C ARG A 31 -0.94 4.32 2.14
N ASN A 32 -0.70 3.77 3.33
CA ASN A 32 0.55 3.09 3.70
C ASN A 32 0.41 2.40 5.08
N PRO A 33 0.27 1.06 5.13
CA PRO A 33 0.14 0.30 6.38
C PRO A 33 1.32 0.44 7.36
N CYS A 34 2.47 0.95 6.90
CA CYS A 34 3.67 1.17 7.68
C CYS A 34 3.85 2.63 8.15
N ALA A 35 2.87 3.52 7.96
CA ALA A 35 3.02 4.93 8.30
C ALA A 35 3.26 5.15 9.81
N ALA A 36 2.44 4.56 10.68
CA ALA A 36 2.57 4.66 12.13
C ALA A 36 3.84 4.00 12.65
N ASP A 37 4.20 2.83 12.11
CA ASP A 37 5.43 2.12 12.45
C ASP A 37 6.66 2.97 12.10
N ARG A 38 6.70 3.54 10.89
CA ARG A 38 7.78 4.43 10.47
C ARG A 38 7.88 5.67 11.35
N GLN A 39 6.76 6.28 11.74
CA GLN A 39 6.76 7.45 12.63
C GLN A 39 7.30 7.11 14.03
N THR A 40 7.03 5.90 14.51
CA THR A 40 7.46 5.43 15.83
C THR A 40 8.94 5.04 15.85
N TYR A 41 9.39 4.27 14.88
CA TYR A 41 10.70 3.61 14.90
C TYR A 41 11.76 4.26 14.01
N CYS A 42 11.35 5.00 12.98
CA CYS A 42 12.24 5.61 11.96
C CYS A 42 11.96 7.11 11.76
N LYS A 43 11.66 7.81 12.87
CA LYS A 43 11.37 9.25 12.85
C LYS A 43 12.58 10.05 12.31
N ASN A 44 12.30 11.06 11.48
CA ASN A 44 13.28 11.99 10.90
C ASN A 44 14.34 11.34 9.98
N ILE A 45 14.16 10.08 9.58
CA ILE A 45 15.04 9.47 8.58
C ILE A 45 14.53 9.86 7.19
N PRO A 46 15.36 10.49 6.33
CA PRO A 46 14.97 10.85 4.98
C PRO A 46 14.70 9.60 4.15
N HIS A 47 13.85 9.73 3.13
CA HIS A 47 13.69 8.67 2.14
C HIS A 47 15.03 8.35 1.48
N GLY A 48 15.38 7.06 1.42
CA GLY A 48 16.66 6.62 0.90
C GLY A 48 17.16 5.34 1.58
N PRO A 49 18.43 5.00 1.38
CA PRO A 49 19.08 3.85 2.01
C PRO A 49 18.95 3.86 3.53
N GLU A 50 19.08 5.03 4.17
CA GLU A 50 19.03 5.16 5.62
C GLU A 50 17.66 4.76 6.20
N LEU A 51 16.57 5.12 5.50
CA LEU A 51 15.22 4.71 5.90
C LEU A 51 15.03 3.21 5.72
N HIS A 52 15.54 2.65 4.62
CA HIS A 52 15.48 1.22 4.38
C HIS A 52 16.19 0.43 5.48
N ASP A 53 17.41 0.85 5.85
CA ASP A 53 18.19 0.21 6.90
C ASP A 53 17.50 0.32 8.26
N CYS A 54 16.92 1.48 8.58
CA CYS A 54 16.12 1.65 9.79
C CYS A 54 14.91 0.71 9.82
N MET A 55 14.18 0.61 8.69
CA MET A 55 13.01 -0.25 8.58
C MET A 55 13.36 -1.71 8.76
N HIS A 56 14.44 -2.17 8.13
CA HIS A 56 14.93 -3.54 8.28
C HIS A 56 15.37 -3.84 9.72
N ALA A 57 16.11 -2.94 10.36
CA ALA A 57 16.56 -3.12 11.74
C ALA A 57 15.42 -3.16 12.77
N ASN A 58 14.28 -2.53 12.46
CA ASN A 58 13.11 -2.48 13.35
C ASN A 58 11.93 -3.32 12.88
N GLU A 59 12.06 -4.09 11.79
CA GLU A 59 10.96 -4.83 11.17
C GLU A 59 10.23 -5.72 12.19
N SER A 60 10.96 -6.37 13.10
CA SER A 60 10.40 -7.21 14.15
C SER A 60 9.48 -6.48 15.13
N LYS A 61 9.64 -5.15 15.28
CA LYS A 61 8.83 -4.29 16.16
C LYS A 61 7.58 -3.73 15.46
N PHE A 62 7.47 -3.86 14.14
CA PHE A 62 6.36 -3.31 13.38
C PHE A 62 5.04 -4.05 13.61
N SER A 63 3.94 -3.34 13.35
CA SER A 63 2.59 -3.89 13.33
C SER A 63 2.49 -5.09 12.37
N ALA A 64 1.53 -5.97 12.64
CA ALA A 64 1.26 -7.12 11.76
C ALA A 64 0.85 -6.66 10.34
N ALA A 65 0.10 -5.56 10.24
CA ALA A 65 -0.32 -4.99 8.97
C ALA A 65 0.89 -4.51 8.14
N CYS A 66 1.84 -3.81 8.76
CA CYS A 66 3.06 -3.39 8.07
C CYS A 66 3.94 -4.58 7.66
N LYS A 67 4.14 -5.57 8.53
CA LYS A 67 4.91 -6.78 8.18
C LYS A 67 4.31 -7.54 7.01
N SER A 68 2.98 -7.71 7.00
CA SER A 68 2.28 -8.33 5.87
C SER A 68 2.48 -7.55 4.59
N HIS A 69 2.40 -6.22 4.66
CA HIS A 69 2.62 -5.35 3.52
C HIS A 69 4.06 -5.43 3.00
N LEU A 70 5.07 -5.43 3.88
CA LEU A 70 6.48 -5.57 3.50
C LEU A 70 6.75 -6.93 2.85
N SER A 71 6.16 -8.00 3.38
CA SER A 71 6.26 -9.34 2.79
C SER A 71 5.65 -9.40 1.38
N GLU A 72 4.48 -8.80 1.18
CA GLU A 72 3.83 -8.72 -0.13
C GLU A 72 4.69 -7.92 -1.14
N MET A 73 5.22 -6.76 -0.71
CA MET A 73 6.09 -5.94 -1.55
C MET A 73 7.38 -6.67 -1.91
N LYS A 74 7.97 -7.41 -0.96
CA LYS A 74 9.13 -8.26 -1.22
C LYS A 74 8.84 -9.36 -2.22
N ALA A 75 7.71 -10.05 -2.09
CA ALA A 75 7.30 -11.11 -3.03
C ALA A 75 7.12 -10.56 -4.45
N LYS A 76 6.50 -9.38 -4.59
CA LYS A 76 6.37 -8.70 -5.89
C LYS A 76 7.72 -8.32 -6.48
N HIS A 77 8.60 -7.75 -5.67
CA HIS A 77 9.95 -7.39 -6.10
C HIS A 77 10.74 -8.62 -6.57
N ASP A 78 10.69 -9.72 -5.82
CA ASP A 78 11.39 -10.96 -6.17
C ASP A 78 10.80 -11.58 -7.46
N ALA A 79 9.49 -11.50 -7.67
CA ALA A 79 8.84 -11.93 -8.91
C ALA A 79 9.32 -11.11 -10.12
N VAL A 80 9.43 -9.78 -10.00
CA VAL A 80 9.99 -8.92 -11.06
C VAL A 80 11.44 -9.29 -11.34
N LYS A 81 12.26 -9.40 -10.29
CA LYS A 81 13.67 -9.76 -10.43
C LYS A 81 13.85 -11.10 -11.15
N GLN A 82 13.05 -12.10 -10.81
CA GLN A 82 13.08 -13.40 -11.45
C GLN A 82 12.64 -13.33 -12.92
N ALA A 83 11.54 -12.62 -13.21
CA ALA A 83 11.03 -12.51 -14.57
C ALA A 83 11.96 -11.69 -15.49
N CYS A 84 12.66 -10.71 -14.94
CA CYS A 84 13.47 -9.76 -15.69
C CYS A 84 14.97 -10.04 -15.66
N SER A 85 15.48 -11.02 -14.91
CA SER A 85 16.93 -11.18 -14.70
C SER A 85 17.72 -11.34 -16.00
N ALA A 86 17.20 -12.07 -16.98
CA ALA A 86 17.87 -12.27 -18.27
C ALA A 86 17.85 -11.01 -19.13
N ASP A 87 16.73 -10.29 -19.12
CA ASP A 87 16.59 -9.02 -19.84
C ASP A 87 17.48 -7.94 -19.20
N GLU A 88 17.52 -7.87 -17.88
CA GLU A 88 18.39 -6.96 -17.11
C GLU A 88 19.86 -7.23 -17.43
N GLN A 89 20.29 -8.49 -17.50
CA GLN A 89 21.67 -8.83 -17.90
C GLN A 89 21.97 -8.45 -19.36
N LYS A 90 21.00 -8.62 -20.26
CA LYS A 90 21.17 -8.35 -21.68
C LYS A 90 21.20 -6.86 -22.01
N PHE A 91 20.33 -6.07 -21.38
CA PHE A 91 20.10 -4.67 -21.74
C PHE A 91 20.66 -3.69 -20.69
N CYS A 92 20.77 -4.10 -19.42
CA CYS A 92 21.02 -3.21 -18.29
C CYS A 92 22.29 -3.53 -17.48
N SER A 93 23.13 -4.46 -17.93
CA SER A 93 24.35 -4.88 -17.23
C SER A 93 25.40 -3.77 -17.03
N ASN A 94 25.28 -2.65 -17.73
CA ASN A 94 26.17 -1.49 -17.62
C ASN A 94 25.45 -0.19 -17.20
N THR A 95 24.18 -0.26 -16.80
CA THR A 95 23.48 0.92 -16.29
C THR A 95 23.92 1.19 -14.86
N GLY A 96 24.83 2.17 -14.69
CA GLY A 96 25.13 2.75 -13.39
C GLY A 96 23.88 3.35 -12.72
N HIS A 97 24.06 3.93 -11.54
CA HIS A 97 22.98 4.52 -10.71
C HIS A 97 22.15 5.65 -11.38
N GLY A 98 22.42 6.02 -12.64
CA GLY A 98 21.64 6.99 -13.42
C GLY A 98 20.38 6.38 -14.04
N HIS A 99 19.36 7.19 -14.30
CA HIS A 99 18.07 6.81 -14.93
C HIS A 99 17.11 5.94 -14.10
N GLY A 100 17.23 5.94 -12.76
CA GLY A 100 16.27 5.21 -11.91
C GLY A 100 16.62 3.74 -11.69
N GLY A 101 17.90 3.39 -11.82
CA GLY A 101 18.43 2.05 -11.55
C GLY A 101 17.96 0.99 -12.56
N PRO A 102 18.06 -0.30 -12.20
CA PRO A 102 17.71 -1.40 -13.10
C PRO A 102 16.29 -1.32 -13.64
N MET A 103 15.34 -0.92 -12.80
CA MET A 103 13.95 -0.73 -13.18
C MET A 103 13.74 0.39 -14.19
N GLY A 104 14.52 1.47 -14.10
CA GLY A 104 14.48 2.55 -15.08
C GLY A 104 15.03 2.11 -16.43
N CYS A 105 16.15 1.38 -16.43
CA CYS A 105 16.71 0.79 -17.65
C CYS A 105 15.75 -0.18 -18.34
N LEU A 106 15.17 -1.13 -17.59
CA LEU A 106 14.22 -2.10 -18.14
C LEU A 106 13.05 -1.40 -18.83
N ARG A 107 12.53 -0.31 -18.26
CA ARG A 107 11.47 0.51 -18.90
C ARG A 107 11.93 1.18 -20.19
N SER A 108 13.16 1.68 -20.26
CA SER A 108 13.70 2.26 -21.49
C SER A 108 13.81 1.23 -22.63
N HIS A 109 13.94 -0.05 -22.28
CA HIS A 109 13.96 -1.16 -23.23
C HIS A 109 12.64 -1.94 -23.27
N GLU A 110 11.53 -1.37 -22.80
CA GLU A 110 10.28 -2.11 -22.59
C GLU A 110 9.83 -2.87 -23.84
N SER A 111 9.96 -2.31 -25.03
CA SER A 111 9.59 -2.99 -26.29
C SER A 111 10.44 -4.23 -26.60
N GLU A 112 11.69 -4.26 -26.13
CA GLU A 112 12.68 -5.32 -26.38
C GLU A 112 12.68 -6.42 -25.32
N LEU A 113 12.02 -6.20 -24.18
CA LEU A 113 11.92 -7.16 -23.09
C LEU A 113 11.15 -8.42 -23.47
N SER A 114 11.45 -9.51 -22.77
CA SER A 114 10.65 -10.73 -22.81
C SER A 114 9.20 -10.48 -22.38
N ALA A 115 8.28 -11.31 -22.86
CA ALA A 115 6.87 -11.25 -22.46
C ALA A 115 6.69 -11.42 -20.95
N ALA A 116 7.52 -12.25 -20.31
CA ALA A 116 7.50 -12.49 -18.87
C ALA A 116 7.90 -11.22 -18.09
N CYS A 117 8.99 -10.56 -18.48
CA CYS A 117 9.42 -9.33 -17.81
C CYS A 117 8.41 -8.19 -18.00
N LYS A 118 7.88 -7.99 -19.22
CA LYS A 118 6.81 -7.00 -19.49
C LYS A 118 5.60 -7.19 -18.58
N ALA A 119 5.16 -8.43 -18.42
CA ALA A 119 4.00 -8.75 -17.59
C ALA A 119 4.26 -8.54 -16.09
N ALA A 120 5.51 -8.67 -15.64
CA ALA A 120 5.88 -8.49 -14.24
C ALA A 120 6.14 -7.01 -13.88
N LEU A 121 6.55 -6.16 -14.83
CA LEU A 121 6.93 -4.78 -14.55
C LEU A 121 5.77 -3.96 -13.93
N PRO A 122 5.95 -3.36 -12.73
CA PRO A 122 4.97 -2.46 -12.16
C PRO A 122 4.86 -1.14 -12.96
N PRO A 123 3.72 -0.43 -12.86
CA PRO A 123 3.55 0.88 -13.46
C PRO A 123 4.61 1.88 -12.96
N PRO A 124 4.89 2.95 -13.72
CA PRO A 124 5.86 3.96 -13.31
C PRO A 124 5.42 4.61 -12.00
N PRO A 125 6.37 4.88 -11.07
CA PRO A 125 6.02 5.58 -9.84
C PRO A 125 5.44 6.94 -10.21
N THR A 126 4.21 7.19 -9.79
CA THR A 126 3.63 8.53 -9.89
C THR A 126 4.41 9.42 -8.93
N ARG A 127 5.09 10.46 -9.42
CA ARG A 127 5.65 11.50 -8.54
C ARG A 127 4.48 12.12 -7.75
N ARG A 128 4.33 11.71 -6.49
CA ARG A 128 3.50 12.38 -5.49
C ARG A 128 4.38 13.02 -4.46
#